data_AF-A0A8H7FU31-F1
#
_entry.id   AF-A0A8H7FU31-F1
#
_cell.length_a   1.000
_cell.length_b   1.000
_cell.length_c   1.000
_cell.angle_alpha   90.00
_cell.angle_beta   90.00
_cell.angle_gamma   90.00
#
_symmetry.space_group_name_H-M   'P 1'
#
loop_
_entity.id
_entity.type
_entity.pdbx_description
1 polymer ?
#
loop_
_entity_poly.entity_id
_entity_poly.type
_entity_poly.pdbx_seq_one_letter_code
_entity_poly.pdbx_strand_id
1 'polypeptide(L)'
;MKDPKKWPNNNPPAGFDNALCAWETFIHRDTPKDVRALDYLRIDSSPNPIDVSRLLSVISSSIMKLPLAAGSEFTFLDRLVLMWPSIWTWIQTLHRYQMRSRLSRAGTLKTGVGWSRTVALYDTIILALRSFTSPDLPRRLAVLVEESSVAQMMAQLWIDEANDPTSRLGFGANQLLCSNKHPHINADVLRNIIDGAQDGPNGPADLLFSRIKNNLMKVHLDASNLGGDLNLLHAQIEGDSVCCKIGADAAASSNGSPQNRVSPPTTMQPYILSHPMVTTTMVAILELVVEAESRIKEPEEYFFLLKKVLQIIMALSQKLQAYKVVRQLLGTSFFTLMSRIAPPVQPQTRTQGMNDFLKVSRILLVELIPRFAVYRSYLSDIHHDLITAHKKCRIIPGGHLNKLYSRVKPYRAVCEDYEENNRDALSCSEPEVCTQCSSGILSVVLYRRS
;
A
#
# COMPACT_ATOMS: atom_id res chain seq x y z
N MET A 1 5.21 54.07 -15.16
CA MET A 1 5.52 52.71 -14.64
C MET A 1 4.77 52.54 -13.34
N LYS A 2 3.74 51.68 -13.30
CA LYS A 2 2.97 51.42 -12.08
C LYS A 2 3.80 50.55 -11.14
N ASP A 3 3.82 50.90 -9.86
CA ASP A 3 4.42 50.12 -8.77
C ASP A 3 4.11 48.62 -8.94
N PRO A 4 5.10 47.72 -8.92
CA PRO A 4 4.82 46.30 -8.79
C PRO A 4 4.15 46.12 -7.43
N LYS A 5 2.87 45.70 -7.43
CA LYS A 5 2.11 45.39 -6.22
C LYS A 5 3.00 44.49 -5.35
N LYS A 6 3.47 45.00 -4.22
CA LYS A 6 4.30 44.22 -3.30
C LYS A 6 3.49 43.04 -2.80
N TRP A 7 4.13 41.87 -2.76
CA TRP A 7 3.58 40.68 -2.12
C TRP A 7 3.13 41.04 -0.70
N PRO A 8 1.91 40.66 -0.26
CA PRO A 8 1.46 40.96 1.09
C PRO A 8 2.39 40.30 2.11
N ASN A 9 2.97 41.11 3.02
CA ASN A 9 3.94 40.63 4.00
C ASN A 9 3.33 39.52 4.90
N ASN A 10 4.00 38.35 4.87
CA ASN A 10 3.99 37.25 5.84
C ASN A 10 2.69 36.50 6.17
N ASN A 11 1.51 36.97 5.76
CA ASN A 11 0.27 36.24 5.96
C ASN A 11 -0.43 35.97 4.62
N PRO A 12 -0.59 34.69 4.20
CA PRO A 12 -1.37 34.37 3.03
C PRO A 12 -2.83 34.81 3.25
N PRO A 13 -3.53 35.23 2.19
CA PRO A 13 -4.92 35.60 2.29
C PRO A 13 -5.75 34.47 2.91
N ALA A 14 -6.55 34.79 3.94
CA ALA A 14 -7.53 33.87 4.48
C ALA A 14 -8.73 33.79 3.53
N GLY A 15 -9.13 32.58 3.17
CA GLY A 15 -10.30 32.32 2.30
C GLY A 15 -9.96 32.02 0.85
N PHE A 16 -10.80 31.19 0.23
CA PHE A 16 -10.61 30.64 -1.11
C PHE A 16 -10.50 31.72 -2.20
N ASP A 17 -11.45 32.65 -2.25
CA ASP A 17 -11.47 33.70 -3.29
C ASP A 17 -10.24 34.61 -3.21
N ASN A 18 -9.78 34.91 -2.00
CA ASN A 18 -8.59 35.71 -1.80
C ASN A 18 -7.33 34.96 -2.25
N ALA A 19 -7.28 33.63 -2.07
CA ALA A 19 -6.20 32.80 -2.58
C ALA A 19 -6.20 32.74 -4.12
N LEU A 20 -7.37 32.63 -4.76
CA LEU A 20 -7.48 32.70 -6.22
C LEU A 20 -7.06 34.08 -6.76
N CYS A 21 -7.52 35.17 -6.14
CA CYS A 21 -7.13 36.53 -6.51
C CYS A 21 -5.62 36.76 -6.36
N ALA A 22 -5.01 36.23 -5.30
CA ALA A 22 -3.57 36.30 -5.08
C ALA A 22 -2.81 35.49 -6.12
N TRP A 23 -3.31 34.31 -6.48
CA TRP A 23 -2.73 33.49 -7.54
C TRP A 23 -2.72 34.24 -8.87
N GLU A 24 -3.86 34.78 -9.31
CA GLU A 24 -3.98 35.54 -10.56
C GLU A 24 -3.08 36.78 -10.59
N THR A 25 -3.02 37.51 -9.47
CA THR A 25 -2.30 38.79 -9.41
C THR A 25 -0.79 38.61 -9.35
N PHE A 26 -0.32 37.63 -8.57
CA PHE A 26 1.09 37.55 -8.19
C PHE A 26 1.79 36.27 -8.64
N ILE A 27 1.08 35.15 -8.77
CA ILE A 27 1.71 33.85 -9.12
C ILE A 27 1.62 33.56 -10.61
N HIS A 28 0.47 33.83 -11.22
CA HIS A 28 0.20 33.51 -12.61
C HIS A 28 1.17 34.22 -13.57
N ARG A 29 1.41 35.52 -13.33
CA ARG A 29 2.33 36.34 -14.15
C ARG A 29 3.79 35.88 -14.05
N ASP A 30 4.17 35.38 -12.88
CA ASP A 30 5.54 34.95 -12.58
C ASP A 30 5.69 33.43 -12.73
N THR A 31 4.75 32.76 -13.41
CA THR A 31 4.84 31.33 -13.68
C THR A 31 6.09 31.03 -14.52
N PRO A 32 6.96 30.10 -14.09
CA PRO A 32 8.16 29.75 -14.84
C PRO A 32 7.81 29.29 -16.26
N LYS A 33 8.46 29.89 -17.27
CA LYS A 33 8.28 29.48 -18.69
C LYS A 33 8.93 28.13 -18.99
N ASP A 34 9.98 27.79 -18.25
CA ASP A 34 10.64 26.49 -18.33
C ASP A 34 10.84 25.94 -16.92
N VAL A 35 10.21 24.80 -16.65
CA VAL A 35 10.32 24.05 -15.39
C VAL A 35 11.76 23.55 -15.18
N ARG A 36 12.63 23.55 -16.20
CA ARG A 36 14.04 23.16 -16.11
C ARG A 36 14.94 24.32 -15.67
N ALA A 37 14.51 25.57 -15.83
CA ALA A 37 15.23 26.78 -15.40
C ALA A 37 15.11 27.05 -13.88
N LEU A 38 15.18 25.98 -13.07
CA LEU A 38 15.05 26.00 -11.61
C LEU A 38 16.19 26.71 -10.89
N ASP A 39 17.25 27.10 -11.59
CA ASP A 39 18.43 27.75 -11.01
C ASP A 39 18.13 29.17 -10.49
N TYR A 40 16.94 29.72 -10.80
CA TYR A 40 16.48 31.03 -10.37
C TYR A 40 15.62 31.04 -9.09
N LEU A 41 15.13 29.89 -8.62
CA LEU A 41 14.31 29.82 -7.40
C LEU A 41 15.20 29.78 -6.15
N ARG A 42 15.83 30.92 -5.85
CA ARG A 42 16.39 31.16 -4.52
C ARG A 42 15.25 31.35 -3.52
N ILE A 43 15.45 31.00 -2.26
CA ILE A 43 14.43 31.20 -1.21
C ILE A 43 14.00 32.68 -1.10
N ASP A 44 14.86 33.60 -1.56
CA ASP A 44 14.62 35.03 -1.57
C ASP A 44 14.03 35.56 -2.90
N SER A 45 13.74 34.69 -3.88
CA SER A 45 13.09 35.11 -5.13
C SER A 45 11.60 35.32 -4.93
N SER A 46 11.03 36.35 -5.56
CA SER A 46 9.58 36.54 -5.66
C SER A 46 9.07 35.89 -6.95
N PRO A 47 8.07 34.98 -6.90
CA PRO A 47 7.40 34.48 -5.69
C PRO A 47 8.20 33.37 -4.98
N ASN A 48 8.16 33.38 -3.64
CA ASN A 48 8.84 32.40 -2.80
C ASN A 48 8.12 31.04 -2.88
N PRO A 49 8.82 29.90 -3.09
CA PRO A 49 8.20 28.56 -3.11
C PRO A 49 7.30 28.25 -1.90
N ILE A 50 7.61 28.80 -0.72
CA ILE A 50 6.80 28.62 0.50
C ILE A 50 5.46 29.35 0.39
N ASP A 51 5.44 30.53 -0.21
CA ASP A 51 4.22 31.31 -0.34
C ASP A 51 3.32 30.73 -1.44
N VAL A 52 3.91 30.23 -2.52
CA VAL A 52 3.21 29.43 -3.53
C VAL A 52 2.58 28.20 -2.88
N SER A 53 3.33 27.47 -2.04
CA SER A 53 2.83 26.26 -1.40
C SER A 53 1.67 26.54 -0.43
N ARG A 54 1.73 27.66 0.31
CA ARG A 54 0.63 28.08 1.19
C ARG A 54 -0.64 28.39 0.40
N LEU A 55 -0.54 29.18 -0.67
CA LEU A 55 -1.70 29.46 -1.54
C LEU A 55 -2.27 28.18 -2.15
N LEU A 56 -1.40 27.32 -2.66
CA LEU A 56 -1.79 26.03 -3.22
C LEU A 56 -2.49 25.16 -2.19
N SER A 57 -2.02 25.13 -0.94
CA SER A 57 -2.67 24.40 0.16
C SER A 57 -4.08 24.90 0.44
N VAL A 58 -4.29 26.23 0.44
CA VAL A 58 -5.61 26.84 0.64
C VAL A 58 -6.54 26.47 -0.52
N ILE A 59 -6.09 26.66 -1.77
CA ILE A 59 -6.86 26.30 -2.97
C ILE A 59 -7.26 24.82 -2.93
N SER A 60 -6.31 23.93 -2.69
CA SER A 60 -6.52 22.48 -2.66
C SER A 60 -7.48 22.05 -1.55
N SER A 61 -7.33 22.64 -0.35
CA SER A 61 -8.22 22.38 0.78
C SER A 61 -9.64 22.85 0.52
N SER A 62 -9.80 23.96 -0.19
CA SER A 62 -11.11 24.49 -0.57
C SER A 62 -11.77 23.62 -1.64
N ILE A 63 -11.02 23.16 -2.65
CA ILE A 63 -11.52 22.22 -3.67
C ILE A 63 -12.11 20.97 -3.00
N MET A 64 -11.40 20.41 -2.02
CA MET A 64 -11.84 19.22 -1.27
C MET A 64 -13.06 19.45 -0.36
N LYS A 65 -13.45 20.70 -0.11
CA LYS A 65 -14.57 21.08 0.80
C LYS A 65 -15.78 21.63 0.05
N LEU A 66 -15.69 21.83 -1.25
CA LEU A 66 -16.79 22.39 -2.04
C LEU A 66 -18.00 21.42 -2.02
N PRO A 67 -19.17 21.85 -1.51
CA PRO A 67 -20.39 21.09 -1.69
C PRO A 67 -20.79 21.14 -3.18
N LEU A 68 -21.08 19.98 -3.77
CA LEU A 68 -21.47 19.80 -5.20
C LEU A 68 -22.85 20.39 -5.57
N ALA A 69 -23.41 21.28 -4.75
CA ALA A 69 -24.81 21.68 -4.84
C ALA A 69 -25.01 23.17 -4.50
N ALA A 70 -24.74 24.06 -5.46
CA ALA A 70 -25.73 24.98 -6.06
C ALA A 70 -25.06 26.16 -6.79
N GLY A 71 -25.39 26.36 -8.07
CA GLY A 71 -25.64 27.64 -8.77
C GLY A 71 -24.59 28.76 -8.82
N SER A 72 -23.93 29.11 -7.71
CA SER A 72 -22.85 30.10 -7.62
C SER A 72 -21.48 29.55 -8.02
N GLU A 73 -21.43 28.28 -8.43
CA GLU A 73 -20.20 27.50 -8.66
C GLU A 73 -19.48 27.79 -9.99
N PHE A 74 -20.15 28.44 -10.94
CA PHE A 74 -19.60 28.61 -12.29
C PHE A 74 -18.42 29.59 -12.35
N THR A 75 -18.44 30.68 -11.58
CA THR A 75 -17.43 31.74 -11.69
C THR A 75 -16.07 31.35 -11.13
N PHE A 76 -16.01 30.64 -9.99
CA PHE A 76 -14.73 30.18 -9.45
C PHE A 76 -14.15 29.03 -10.29
N LEU A 77 -15.02 28.16 -10.83
CA LEU A 77 -14.58 27.04 -11.65
C LEU A 77 -13.93 27.54 -12.94
N ASP A 78 -14.53 28.55 -13.58
CA ASP A 78 -13.95 29.21 -14.75
C ASP A 78 -12.58 29.81 -14.44
N ARG A 79 -12.43 30.44 -13.27
CA ARG A 79 -11.13 30.97 -12.82
C ARG A 79 -10.10 29.86 -12.63
N LEU A 80 -10.46 28.77 -11.97
CA LEU A 80 -9.56 27.62 -11.78
C LEU A 80 -9.14 26.98 -13.10
N VAL A 81 -10.07 26.79 -14.04
CA VAL A 81 -9.82 26.28 -15.39
C VAL A 81 -8.79 27.14 -16.11
N LEU A 82 -8.92 28.47 -16.06
CA LEU A 82 -7.97 29.41 -16.66
C LEU A 82 -6.60 29.40 -15.95
N MET A 83 -6.58 29.18 -14.65
CA MET A 83 -5.34 29.14 -13.86
C MET A 83 -4.62 27.78 -13.91
N TRP A 84 -5.29 26.71 -14.33
CA TRP A 84 -4.75 25.35 -14.27
C TRP A 84 -3.35 25.20 -14.85
N PRO A 85 -3.01 25.73 -16.05
CA PRO A 85 -1.65 25.61 -16.58
C PRO A 85 -0.57 26.20 -15.65
N SER A 86 -0.88 27.32 -14.99
CA SER A 86 0.00 27.95 -14.02
C SER A 86 0.10 27.13 -12.72
N ILE A 87 -1.03 26.68 -12.18
CA ILE A 87 -1.09 25.79 -11.00
C ILE A 87 -0.26 24.53 -11.26
N TRP A 88 -0.47 23.88 -12.39
CA TRP A 88 0.24 22.67 -12.77
C TRP A 88 1.75 22.92 -12.89
N THR A 89 2.16 23.97 -13.59
CA THR A 89 3.57 24.34 -13.72
C THR A 89 4.23 24.56 -12.36
N TRP A 90 3.52 25.21 -11.42
CA TRP A 90 4.02 25.40 -10.06
C TRP A 90 4.10 24.11 -9.26
N ILE A 91 3.13 23.20 -9.37
CA ILE A 91 3.21 21.86 -8.77
C ILE A 91 4.47 21.13 -9.26
N GLN A 92 4.71 21.13 -10.58
CA GLN A 92 5.89 20.50 -11.16
C GLN A 92 7.20 21.14 -10.67
N THR A 93 7.21 22.46 -10.59
CA THR A 93 8.36 23.25 -10.13
C THR A 93 8.67 22.97 -8.66
N LEU A 94 7.66 22.97 -7.78
CA LEU A 94 7.79 22.65 -6.37
C LEU A 94 8.29 21.21 -6.16
N HIS A 95 7.74 20.25 -6.92
CA HIS A 95 8.19 18.87 -6.88
C HIS A 95 9.67 18.73 -7.24
N ARG A 96 10.13 19.34 -8.34
CA ARG A 96 11.55 19.29 -8.72
C ARG A 96 12.45 20.01 -7.74
N TYR A 97 12.02 21.17 -7.22
CA TYR A 97 12.75 21.90 -6.17
C TYR A 97 12.96 21.00 -4.95
N GLN A 98 11.91 20.28 -4.53
CA GLN A 98 11.98 19.34 -3.44
C GLN A 98 12.96 18.19 -3.73
N MET A 99 12.88 17.56 -4.90
CA MET A 99 13.78 16.45 -5.25
C MET A 99 15.25 16.87 -5.30
N ARG A 100 15.56 18.05 -5.86
CA ARG A 100 16.93 18.62 -5.82
C ARG A 100 17.40 18.88 -4.39
N SER A 101 16.52 19.42 -3.54
CA SER A 101 16.84 19.69 -2.13
C SER A 101 17.16 18.41 -1.35
N ARG A 102 16.48 17.29 -1.67
CA ARG A 102 16.75 15.97 -1.07
C ARG A 102 18.13 15.45 -1.43
N LEU A 103 18.49 15.47 -2.72
CA LEU A 103 19.78 15.00 -3.23
C LEU A 103 20.94 15.81 -2.65
N SER A 104 20.80 17.14 -2.65
CA SER A 104 21.87 18.05 -2.21
C SER A 104 22.12 18.04 -0.70
N ARG A 105 21.15 17.62 0.11
CA ARG A 105 21.20 17.70 1.58
C ARG A 105 21.12 16.33 2.26
N ALA A 106 21.38 15.27 1.50
CA ALA A 106 21.22 13.90 1.95
C ALA A 106 22.12 13.50 3.14
N GLY A 107 23.16 14.29 3.44
CA GLY A 107 24.06 14.08 4.59
C GLY A 107 23.82 15.01 5.80
N THR A 108 23.12 16.14 5.66
CA THR A 108 23.15 17.25 6.65
C THR A 108 21.81 17.60 7.28
N LEU A 109 20.68 17.18 6.72
CA LEU A 109 19.34 17.42 7.28
C LEU A 109 18.93 16.31 8.24
N LYS A 110 19.51 16.24 9.44
CA LYS A 110 19.00 15.30 10.47
C LYS A 110 18.07 15.93 11.50
N THR A 111 18.05 17.25 11.74
CA THR A 111 17.26 17.81 12.87
C THR A 111 16.85 19.30 12.79
N GLY A 112 17.00 19.99 11.64
CA GLY A 112 16.80 21.46 11.57
C GLY A 112 15.44 21.96 11.04
N VAL A 113 15.17 23.26 11.20
CA VAL A 113 14.02 24.03 10.66
C VAL A 113 13.79 23.81 9.15
N GLY A 114 14.83 23.48 8.40
CA GLY A 114 14.73 23.14 6.97
C GLY A 114 14.00 21.83 6.66
N TRP A 115 13.98 20.89 7.62
CA TRP A 115 13.30 19.61 7.45
C TRP A 115 11.77 19.77 7.49
N SER A 116 11.24 20.44 8.51
CA SER A 116 9.80 20.70 8.63
C SER A 116 9.24 21.44 7.42
N ARG A 117 10.03 22.34 6.82
CA ARG A 117 9.66 23.02 5.56
C ARG A 117 9.61 22.06 4.37
N THR A 118 10.55 21.13 4.28
CA THR A 118 10.59 20.14 3.20
C THR A 118 9.39 19.20 3.28
N VAL A 119 9.03 18.77 4.49
CA VAL A 119 7.83 17.95 4.74
C VAL A 119 6.56 18.76 4.39
N ALA A 120 6.44 20.00 4.84
CA ALA A 120 5.26 20.83 4.52
C ALA A 120 5.08 21.08 3.01
N LEU A 121 6.17 21.26 2.27
CA LEU A 121 6.14 21.37 0.80
C LEU A 121 5.67 20.05 0.16
N TYR A 122 6.15 18.92 0.68
CA TYR A 122 5.70 17.60 0.23
C TYR A 122 4.19 17.42 0.43
N ASP A 123 3.72 17.68 1.65
CA ASP A 123 2.32 17.51 2.02
C ASP A 123 1.42 18.42 1.18
N THR A 124 1.89 19.63 0.84
CA THR A 124 1.21 20.53 -0.08
C THR A 124 1.06 19.91 -1.48
N ILE A 125 2.13 19.33 -2.03
CA ILE A 125 2.11 18.72 -3.36
C ILE A 125 1.15 17.52 -3.36
N ILE A 126 1.21 16.67 -2.34
CA ILE A 126 0.30 15.52 -2.18
C ILE A 126 -1.15 15.98 -2.06
N LEU A 127 -1.42 16.99 -1.24
CA LEU A 127 -2.75 17.57 -1.08
C LEU A 127 -3.27 18.17 -2.39
N ALA A 128 -2.42 18.89 -3.12
CA ALA A 128 -2.78 19.48 -4.40
C ALA A 128 -3.15 18.40 -5.42
N LEU A 129 -2.24 17.44 -5.67
CA LEU A 129 -2.49 16.34 -6.59
C LEU A 129 -3.78 15.60 -6.23
N ARG A 130 -3.96 15.24 -4.96
CA ARG A 130 -5.18 14.59 -4.47
C ARG A 130 -6.44 15.41 -4.72
N SER A 131 -6.39 16.72 -4.51
CA SER A 131 -7.56 17.59 -4.68
C SER A 131 -7.97 17.73 -6.14
N PHE A 132 -7.00 17.84 -7.05
CA PHE A 132 -7.25 17.94 -8.49
C PHE A 132 -7.52 16.60 -9.16
N THR A 133 -7.34 15.46 -8.48
CA THR A 133 -7.75 14.14 -8.98
C THR A 133 -8.90 13.54 -8.19
N SER A 134 -9.67 14.36 -7.49
CA SER A 134 -10.87 13.90 -6.78
C SER A 134 -11.91 13.39 -7.79
N PRO A 135 -12.62 12.27 -7.54
CA PRO A 135 -13.71 11.81 -8.40
C PRO A 135 -14.84 12.85 -8.55
N ASP A 136 -14.96 13.72 -7.56
CA ASP A 136 -15.96 14.79 -7.50
C ASP A 136 -15.50 16.07 -8.22
N LEU A 137 -14.36 16.04 -8.93
CA LEU A 137 -13.84 17.22 -9.61
C LEU A 137 -14.78 17.65 -10.75
N PRO A 138 -15.11 18.95 -10.87
CA PRO A 138 -15.97 19.40 -11.96
C PRO A 138 -15.39 19.07 -13.35
N ARG A 139 -16.22 18.54 -14.23
CA ARG A 139 -15.84 17.94 -15.52
C ARG A 139 -14.85 18.78 -16.35
N ARG A 140 -15.06 20.10 -16.44
CA ARG A 140 -14.19 20.98 -17.23
C ARG A 140 -12.75 21.04 -16.70
N LEU A 141 -12.59 21.01 -15.38
CA LEU A 141 -11.27 20.95 -14.76
C LEU A 141 -10.70 19.54 -14.82
N ALA A 142 -11.54 18.51 -14.69
CA ALA A 142 -11.12 17.11 -14.79
C ALA A 142 -10.47 16.79 -16.14
N VAL A 143 -11.08 17.24 -17.25
CA VAL A 143 -10.51 17.07 -18.61
C VAL A 143 -9.12 17.70 -18.71
N LEU A 144 -8.92 18.90 -18.18
CA LEU A 144 -7.60 19.56 -18.21
C LEU A 144 -6.55 18.83 -17.37
N VAL A 145 -6.96 18.28 -16.23
CA VAL A 145 -6.10 17.47 -15.36
C VAL A 145 -5.71 16.16 -16.06
N GLU A 146 -6.65 15.51 -16.75
CA GLU A 146 -6.43 14.28 -17.53
C GLU A 146 -5.50 14.50 -18.72
N GLU A 147 -5.66 15.62 -19.44
CA GLU A 147 -4.76 16.00 -20.54
C GLU A 147 -3.35 16.38 -20.05
N SER A 148 -3.21 16.62 -18.74
CA SER A 148 -1.92 16.92 -18.12
C SER A 148 -1.23 15.65 -17.63
N SER A 149 0.10 15.68 -17.48
CA SER A 149 0.87 14.52 -16.98
C SER A 149 0.79 14.33 -15.46
N VAL A 150 -0.39 14.56 -14.87
CA VAL A 150 -0.65 14.52 -13.41
C VAL A 150 -0.54 13.09 -12.90
N ALA A 151 -1.19 12.12 -13.56
CA ALA A 151 -1.10 10.71 -13.18
C ALA A 151 0.34 10.18 -13.22
N GLN A 152 1.13 10.61 -14.21
CA GLN A 152 2.55 10.26 -14.31
C GLN A 152 3.36 10.82 -13.13
N MET A 153 3.09 12.06 -12.70
CA MET A 153 3.76 12.63 -11.52
C MET A 153 3.36 11.93 -10.23
N MET A 154 2.09 11.60 -10.05
CA MET A 154 1.61 10.84 -8.89
C MET A 154 2.27 9.45 -8.84
N ALA A 155 2.37 8.78 -9.97
CA ALA A 155 3.08 7.50 -10.08
C ALA A 155 4.56 7.65 -9.76
N GLN A 156 5.25 8.65 -10.33
CA GLN A 156 6.66 8.91 -10.05
C GLN A 156 6.91 9.17 -8.56
N LEU A 157 6.06 9.96 -7.90
CA LEU A 157 6.14 10.19 -6.45
C LEU A 157 6.01 8.89 -5.64
N TRP A 158 5.10 8.01 -6.05
CA TRP A 158 4.90 6.72 -5.40
C TRP A 158 6.11 5.79 -5.59
N ILE A 159 6.67 5.74 -6.80
CA ILE A 159 7.89 4.98 -7.14
C ILE A 159 9.10 5.53 -6.38
N ASP A 160 9.27 6.85 -6.35
CA ASP A 160 10.38 7.52 -5.65
C ASP A 160 10.35 7.25 -4.14
N GLU A 161 9.16 7.16 -3.53
CA GLU A 161 8.99 6.74 -2.14
C GLU A 161 9.33 5.24 -1.96
N ALA A 162 8.89 4.37 -2.89
CA ALA A 162 9.21 2.95 -2.84
C ALA A 162 10.71 2.68 -2.92
N ASN A 163 11.42 3.46 -3.74
CA ASN A 163 12.87 3.38 -3.95
C ASN A 163 13.71 4.16 -2.94
N ASP A 164 13.09 4.88 -1.98
CA ASP A 164 13.82 5.59 -0.93
C ASP A 164 13.99 4.70 0.32
N PRO A 165 15.13 4.00 0.50
CA PRO A 165 15.35 3.15 1.68
C PRO A 165 15.37 3.96 2.98
N THR A 166 15.62 5.28 2.88
CA THR A 166 15.62 6.17 4.06
C THR A 166 14.23 6.68 4.41
N SER A 167 13.23 6.45 3.54
CA SER A 167 11.81 6.77 3.76
C SER A 167 11.57 8.20 4.24
N ARG A 168 12.35 9.13 3.70
CA ARG A 168 12.55 10.47 4.25
C ARG A 168 11.28 11.30 4.26
N LEU A 169 10.49 11.28 3.20
CA LEU A 169 9.32 12.16 3.06
C LEU A 169 8.01 11.57 3.58
N GLY A 170 8.04 10.36 4.15
CA GLY A 170 6.82 9.62 4.44
C GLY A 170 6.47 8.63 3.35
N PHE A 171 5.27 8.07 3.46
CA PHE A 171 4.64 7.20 2.47
C PHE A 171 3.30 7.81 2.04
N GLY A 172 3.28 9.13 1.92
CA GLY A 172 2.08 9.92 1.67
C GLY A 172 1.50 9.72 0.27
N ALA A 173 2.33 9.29 -0.70
CA ALA A 173 1.87 9.01 -2.05
C ALA A 173 0.88 7.85 -2.14
N ASN A 174 0.75 7.01 -1.10
CA ASN A 174 -0.30 6.00 -1.05
C ASN A 174 -1.70 6.63 -1.20
N GLN A 175 -1.91 7.84 -0.64
CA GLN A 175 -3.17 8.58 -0.74
C GLN A 175 -3.51 9.03 -2.17
N LEU A 176 -2.52 9.07 -3.06
CA LEU A 176 -2.69 9.40 -4.47
C LEU A 176 -3.17 8.20 -5.29
N LEU A 177 -2.83 6.99 -4.85
CA LEU A 177 -3.23 5.75 -5.49
C LEU A 177 -4.56 5.22 -4.95
N CYS A 178 -4.75 5.27 -3.63
CA CYS A 178 -5.93 4.78 -2.92
C CYS A 178 -6.29 5.71 -1.76
N SER A 179 -7.55 6.14 -1.66
CA SER A 179 -8.01 6.95 -0.53
C SER A 179 -8.57 6.07 0.59
N ASN A 180 -8.21 6.35 1.86
CA ASN A 180 -8.83 5.67 3.01
C ASN A 180 -10.35 5.89 3.11
N LYS A 181 -10.87 6.95 2.48
CA LYS A 181 -12.32 7.27 2.45
C LYS A 181 -13.06 6.62 1.28
N HIS A 182 -12.34 6.34 0.20
CA HIS A 182 -12.88 5.75 -1.02
C HIS A 182 -11.88 4.69 -1.50
N PRO A 183 -12.14 3.39 -1.27
CA PRO A 183 -11.19 2.31 -1.55
C PRO A 183 -10.95 2.08 -3.05
N HIS A 184 -11.30 3.04 -3.91
CA HIS A 184 -11.06 2.98 -5.34
C HIS A 184 -9.61 3.29 -5.65
N ILE A 185 -9.05 2.45 -6.52
CA ILE A 185 -7.68 2.58 -6.98
C ILE A 185 -7.69 3.49 -8.21
N ASN A 186 -6.84 4.52 -8.22
CA ASN A 186 -6.65 5.33 -9.41
C ASN A 186 -5.94 4.51 -10.49
N ALA A 187 -6.71 4.04 -11.49
CA ALA A 187 -6.24 3.11 -12.51
C ALA A 187 -5.15 3.71 -13.42
N ASP A 188 -5.21 5.00 -13.72
CA ASP A 188 -4.19 5.65 -14.55
C ASP A 188 -2.88 5.84 -13.78
N VAL A 189 -2.95 6.18 -12.50
CA VAL A 189 -1.77 6.20 -11.62
C VAL A 189 -1.18 4.81 -11.51
N LEU A 190 -2.00 3.78 -11.29
CA LEU A 190 -1.55 2.39 -11.21
C LEU A 190 -0.86 1.93 -12.50
N ARG A 191 -1.40 2.30 -13.66
CA ARG A 191 -0.80 2.02 -14.97
C ARG A 191 0.58 2.64 -15.09
N ASN A 192 0.70 3.92 -14.76
CA ASN A 192 1.99 4.61 -14.79
C ASN A 192 3.00 4.02 -13.77
N ILE A 193 2.54 3.49 -12.63
CA ILE A 193 3.41 2.77 -11.68
C ILE A 193 3.94 1.47 -12.29
N ILE A 194 3.06 0.69 -12.92
CA ILE A 194 3.43 -0.57 -13.58
C ILE A 194 4.40 -0.31 -14.73
N ASP A 195 4.08 0.65 -15.60
CA ASP A 195 4.91 1.02 -16.76
C ASP A 195 6.26 1.64 -16.34
N GLY A 196 6.29 2.31 -15.19
CA GLY A 196 7.49 2.91 -14.62
C GLY A 196 8.40 1.95 -13.84
N ALA A 197 7.97 0.71 -13.60
CA ALA A 197 8.78 -0.28 -12.90
C ALA A 197 9.85 -0.88 -13.84
N GLN A 198 11.12 -0.52 -13.61
CA GLN A 198 12.21 -0.83 -14.54
C GLN A 198 12.83 -2.23 -14.36
N ASP A 199 12.51 -2.94 -13.28
CA ASP A 199 13.23 -4.16 -12.84
C ASP A 199 12.66 -5.48 -13.39
N GLY A 200 12.25 -5.48 -14.67
CA GLY A 200 11.76 -6.67 -15.36
C GLY A 200 10.36 -7.12 -14.89
N PRO A 201 9.98 -8.40 -15.12
CA PRO A 201 8.60 -8.84 -14.97
C PRO A 201 8.08 -8.81 -13.53
N ASN A 202 8.95 -8.69 -12.52
CA ASN A 202 8.53 -8.63 -11.11
C ASN A 202 8.61 -7.21 -10.52
N GLY A 203 9.14 -6.24 -11.28
CA GLY A 203 9.37 -4.87 -10.82
C GLY A 203 8.19 -4.22 -10.10
N PRO A 204 6.94 -4.29 -10.62
CA PRO A 204 5.79 -3.71 -9.93
C PRO A 204 5.53 -4.31 -8.53
N ALA A 205 5.72 -5.62 -8.38
CA ALA A 205 5.57 -6.30 -7.09
C ALA A 205 6.72 -5.95 -6.14
N ASP A 206 7.95 -5.92 -6.65
CA ASP A 206 9.14 -5.56 -5.88
C ASP A 206 9.09 -4.13 -5.34
N LEU A 207 8.56 -3.18 -6.13
CA LEU A 207 8.33 -1.81 -5.67
C LEU A 207 7.33 -1.77 -4.50
N LEU A 208 6.20 -2.46 -4.61
CA LEU A 208 5.19 -2.52 -3.55
C LEU A 208 5.75 -3.16 -2.28
N PHE A 209 6.49 -4.26 -2.39
CA PHE A 209 7.12 -4.90 -1.24
C PHE A 209 8.19 -4.03 -0.60
N SER A 210 9.03 -3.37 -1.41
CA SER A 210 10.08 -2.48 -0.94
C SER A 210 9.48 -1.29 -0.19
N ARG A 211 8.41 -0.69 -0.73
CA ARG A 211 7.66 0.37 -0.08
C ARG A 211 7.15 -0.04 1.32
N ILE A 212 6.48 -1.20 1.42
CA ILE A 212 5.96 -1.73 2.69
C ILE A 212 7.10 -1.97 3.69
N LYS A 213 8.18 -2.62 3.25
CA LYS A 213 9.35 -2.90 4.11
C LYS A 213 10.03 -1.62 4.59
N ASN A 214 10.22 -0.65 3.69
CA ASN A 214 10.84 0.64 4.01
C ASN A 214 10.02 1.40 5.06
N ASN A 215 8.69 1.41 4.96
CA ASN A 215 7.81 1.97 5.99
C ASN A 215 7.96 1.27 7.35
N LEU A 216 7.98 -0.07 7.33
CA LEU A 216 8.20 -0.87 8.53
C LEU A 216 9.58 -0.68 9.17
N MET A 217 10.59 -0.19 8.44
CA MET A 217 11.92 0.09 8.97
C MET A 217 12.09 1.51 9.54
N LYS A 218 11.08 2.39 9.42
CA LYS A 218 11.17 3.77 9.93
C LYS A 218 11.22 3.84 11.45
N VAL A 219 12.01 4.77 11.98
CA VAL A 219 11.99 5.13 13.41
C VAL A 219 10.58 5.60 13.83
N HIS A 220 9.97 6.44 13.00
CA HIS A 220 8.58 6.88 13.15
C HIS A 220 7.74 6.23 12.06
N LEU A 221 7.12 5.10 12.40
CA LEU A 221 6.29 4.31 11.50
C LEU A 221 5.00 5.07 11.18
N ASP A 222 4.60 5.04 9.91
CA ASP A 222 3.35 5.62 9.43
C ASP A 222 2.31 4.51 9.25
N ALA A 223 1.62 4.17 10.34
CA ALA A 223 0.72 3.01 10.41
C ALA A 223 -0.48 3.15 9.48
N SER A 224 -0.97 4.37 9.28
CA SER A 224 -2.10 4.65 8.39
C SER A 224 -1.73 4.38 6.94
N ASN A 225 -0.61 4.93 6.46
CA ASN A 225 -0.18 4.70 5.08
C ASN A 225 0.27 3.24 4.86
N LEU A 226 0.92 2.62 5.84
CA LEU A 226 1.26 1.19 5.81
C LEU A 226 0.01 0.30 5.70
N GLY A 227 -1.03 0.62 6.47
CA GLY A 227 -2.31 -0.06 6.38
C GLY A 227 -2.96 0.08 5.01
N GLY A 228 -2.83 1.25 4.38
CA GLY A 228 -3.25 1.49 3.01
C GLY A 228 -2.48 0.64 1.98
N ASP A 229 -1.15 0.58 2.08
CA ASP A 229 -0.32 -0.25 1.19
C ASP A 229 -0.65 -1.75 1.33
N LEU A 230 -0.89 -2.24 2.56
CA LEU A 230 -1.31 -3.62 2.81
C LEU A 230 -2.73 -3.91 2.29
N ASN A 231 -3.65 -2.95 2.41
CA ASN A 231 -4.99 -3.07 1.84
C ASN A 231 -4.95 -3.13 0.31
N LEU A 232 -4.12 -2.29 -0.31
CA LEU A 232 -3.87 -2.32 -1.75
C LEU A 232 -3.35 -3.70 -2.18
N LEU A 233 -2.31 -4.21 -1.52
CA LEU A 233 -1.75 -5.53 -1.81
C LEU A 233 -2.80 -6.64 -1.70
N HIS A 234 -3.60 -6.62 -0.63
CA HIS A 234 -4.70 -7.58 -0.44
C HIS A 234 -5.72 -7.51 -1.58
N ALA A 235 -6.20 -6.31 -1.93
CA ALA A 235 -7.18 -6.11 -2.99
C ALA A 235 -6.65 -6.57 -4.36
N GLN A 236 -5.37 -6.31 -4.66
CA GLN A 236 -4.73 -6.78 -5.89
C GLN A 236 -4.64 -8.32 -5.94
N ILE A 237 -4.42 -9.00 -4.81
CA ILE A 237 -4.39 -10.47 -4.77
C ILE A 237 -5.78 -11.05 -4.93
N GLU A 238 -6.78 -10.54 -4.19
CA GLU A 238 -8.16 -11.04 -4.28
C GLU A 238 -8.77 -10.85 -5.68
N GLY A 239 -8.24 -9.89 -6.45
CA GLY A 239 -8.80 -9.52 -7.75
C GLY A 239 -10.14 -8.83 -7.57
N ASP A 240 -10.29 -8.09 -6.47
CA ASP A 240 -11.54 -7.46 -6.06
C ASP A 240 -11.94 -6.40 -7.09
N SER A 241 -12.80 -6.83 -8.01
CA SER A 241 -13.33 -6.02 -9.10
C SER A 241 -14.03 -4.74 -8.61
N VAL A 242 -14.49 -4.71 -7.34
CA VAL A 242 -15.12 -3.53 -6.73
C VAL A 242 -14.16 -2.34 -6.65
N CYS A 243 -12.87 -2.56 -6.47
CA CYS A 243 -11.87 -1.50 -6.44
C CYS A 243 -11.56 -0.91 -7.83
N CYS A 244 -11.89 -1.65 -8.91
CA CYS A 244 -11.58 -1.29 -10.31
C CYS A 244 -12.81 -0.91 -11.15
N LYS A 245 -14.05 -1.13 -10.66
CA LYS A 245 -15.27 -1.05 -11.48
C LYS A 245 -15.81 0.36 -11.75
N ILE A 246 -15.63 1.31 -10.83
CA ILE A 246 -16.35 2.60 -10.92
C ILE A 246 -15.76 3.57 -11.96
N GLY A 247 -14.53 3.35 -12.43
CA GLY A 247 -14.00 4.10 -13.58
C GLY A 247 -14.78 3.85 -14.89
N ALA A 248 -15.43 2.68 -15.03
CA ALA A 248 -16.25 2.36 -16.19
C ALA A 248 -17.69 2.90 -16.05
N ASP A 249 -18.25 2.87 -14.84
CA ASP A 249 -19.65 3.27 -14.61
C ASP A 249 -19.85 4.80 -14.61
N ALA A 250 -18.83 5.57 -14.20
CA ALA A 250 -18.84 7.03 -14.33
C ALA A 250 -18.77 7.49 -15.80
N ALA A 251 -18.07 6.74 -16.66
CA ALA A 251 -18.05 6.99 -18.11
C ALA A 251 -19.37 6.59 -18.79
N ALA A 252 -20.02 5.53 -18.32
CA ALA A 252 -21.28 5.00 -18.87
C ALA A 252 -22.52 5.88 -18.57
N SER A 253 -22.47 6.75 -17.56
CA SER A 253 -23.53 7.71 -17.24
C SER A 253 -23.55 8.93 -18.18
N SER A 254 -22.51 9.12 -19.01
CA SER A 254 -22.50 10.18 -20.02
C SER A 254 -23.18 9.72 -21.31
N ASN A 255 -24.44 10.08 -21.48
CA ASN A 255 -25.20 9.90 -22.72
C ASN A 255 -24.44 10.49 -23.91
N GLY A 256 -23.89 9.62 -24.77
CA GLY A 256 -23.48 9.98 -26.14
C GLY A 256 -22.06 9.59 -26.54
N SER A 257 -21.81 8.29 -26.76
CA SER A 257 -21.13 7.71 -27.94
C SER A 257 -20.43 6.37 -27.58
N PRO A 258 -20.80 5.24 -28.20
CA PRO A 258 -20.16 3.96 -27.97
C PRO A 258 -18.96 3.81 -28.92
N GLN A 259 -17.78 4.26 -28.50
CA GLN A 259 -16.52 3.81 -29.10
C GLN A 259 -15.58 3.25 -28.03
N ASN A 260 -15.76 1.96 -27.75
CA ASN A 260 -14.74 0.92 -27.81
C ASN A 260 -13.30 1.34 -27.44
N ARG A 261 -13.01 1.51 -26.15
CA ARG A 261 -11.75 1.05 -25.53
C ARG A 261 -12.01 0.64 -24.08
N VAL A 262 -12.60 -0.54 -23.88
CA VAL A 262 -12.49 -1.22 -22.58
C VAL A 262 -11.06 -1.72 -22.50
N SER A 263 -10.13 -0.84 -22.12
CA SER A 263 -8.79 -1.26 -21.74
C SER A 263 -8.92 -2.31 -20.62
N PRO A 264 -8.18 -3.42 -20.65
CA PRO A 264 -8.24 -4.42 -19.60
C PRO A 264 -7.95 -3.74 -18.24
N PRO A 265 -8.57 -4.22 -17.15
CA PRO A 265 -8.34 -3.66 -15.83
C PRO A 265 -6.83 -3.67 -15.58
N THR A 266 -6.26 -2.48 -15.34
CA THR A 266 -4.85 -2.36 -15.05
C THR A 266 -4.63 -2.86 -13.62
N THR A 267 -3.95 -3.99 -13.45
CA THR A 267 -3.75 -4.62 -12.13
C THR A 267 -2.28 -4.99 -11.93
N MET A 268 -1.83 -4.94 -10.68
CA MET A 268 -0.54 -5.50 -10.25
C MET A 268 -0.62 -7.01 -9.98
N GLN A 269 -1.83 -7.57 -9.98
CA GLN A 269 -2.09 -8.97 -9.66
C GLN A 269 -1.20 -9.98 -10.41
N PRO A 270 -1.05 -9.93 -11.76
CA PRO A 270 -0.23 -10.92 -12.46
C PRO A 270 1.21 -10.90 -11.96
N TYR A 271 1.79 -9.72 -11.74
CA TYR A 271 3.15 -9.54 -11.25
C TYR A 271 3.32 -10.05 -9.81
N ILE A 272 2.32 -9.82 -8.94
CA ILE A 272 2.33 -10.30 -7.55
C ILE A 272 2.23 -11.83 -7.50
N LEU A 273 1.31 -12.42 -8.28
CA LEU A 273 1.06 -13.87 -8.28
C LEU A 273 2.18 -14.66 -8.98
N SER A 274 2.86 -14.06 -9.97
CA SER A 274 4.02 -14.67 -10.63
C SER A 274 5.31 -14.55 -9.80
N HIS A 275 5.33 -13.71 -8.77
CA HIS A 275 6.53 -13.44 -8.00
C HIS A 275 6.97 -14.67 -7.19
N PRO A 276 8.15 -15.26 -7.45
CA PRO A 276 8.52 -16.59 -6.93
C PRO A 276 8.66 -16.62 -5.41
N MET A 277 9.08 -15.51 -4.81
CA MET A 277 9.29 -15.38 -3.36
C MET A 277 8.12 -14.68 -2.64
N VAL A 278 6.94 -14.56 -3.26
CA VAL A 278 5.83 -13.77 -2.69
C VAL A 278 5.46 -14.20 -1.27
N THR A 279 5.37 -15.51 -0.99
CA THR A 279 5.04 -15.99 0.36
C THR A 279 6.18 -15.72 1.35
N THR A 280 7.44 -15.98 0.96
CA THR A 280 8.62 -15.66 1.78
C THR A 280 8.71 -14.16 2.10
N THR A 281 8.41 -13.31 1.12
CA THR A 281 8.35 -11.85 1.32
C THR A 281 7.26 -11.47 2.32
N MET A 282 6.10 -12.13 2.32
CA MET A 282 5.05 -11.88 3.32
C MET A 282 5.48 -12.30 4.73
N VAL A 283 6.25 -13.38 4.86
CA VAL A 283 6.81 -13.77 6.17
C VAL A 283 7.85 -12.75 6.65
N ALA A 284 8.70 -12.23 5.76
CA ALA A 284 9.63 -11.16 6.10
C ALA A 284 8.90 -9.86 6.51
N ILE A 285 7.79 -9.53 5.86
CA ILE A 285 6.94 -8.39 6.26
C ILE A 285 6.31 -8.67 7.63
N LEU A 286 5.82 -9.89 7.89
CA LEU A 286 5.29 -10.28 9.20
C LEU A 286 6.34 -10.12 10.31
N GLU A 287 7.59 -10.53 10.05
CA GLU A 287 8.71 -10.36 10.98
C GLU A 287 8.93 -8.89 11.32
N LEU A 288 9.01 -8.03 10.31
CA LEU A 288 9.16 -6.59 10.49
C LEU A 288 7.98 -5.95 11.24
N VAL A 289 6.75 -6.44 11.03
CA VAL A 289 5.58 -5.98 11.80
C VAL A 289 5.72 -6.36 13.27
N VAL A 290 6.12 -7.61 13.57
CA VAL A 290 6.37 -8.07 14.95
C VAL A 290 7.47 -7.24 15.62
N GLU A 291 8.54 -6.91 14.89
CA GLU A 291 9.61 -6.03 15.38
C GLU A 291 9.18 -4.57 15.54
N ALA A 292 8.13 -4.14 14.85
CA ALA A 292 7.57 -2.80 14.94
C ALA A 292 6.63 -2.60 16.13
N GLU A 293 6.33 -3.64 16.92
CA GLU A 293 5.38 -3.57 18.05
C GLU A 293 5.62 -2.37 18.96
N SER A 294 6.88 -2.13 19.39
CA SER A 294 7.23 -1.02 20.29
C SER A 294 7.14 0.37 19.65
N ARG A 295 7.06 0.45 18.32
CA ARG A 295 6.98 1.70 17.55
C ARG A 295 5.54 2.06 17.19
N ILE A 296 4.59 1.13 17.33
CA ILE A 296 3.17 1.33 17.05
C ILE A 296 2.49 1.77 18.34
N LYS A 297 1.90 2.96 18.32
CA LYS A 297 1.30 3.58 19.53
C LYS A 297 0.06 2.85 19.99
N GLU A 298 -0.80 2.49 19.05
CA GLU A 298 -2.11 1.90 19.33
C GLU A 298 -2.09 0.38 19.11
N PRO A 299 -2.44 -0.44 20.11
CA PRO A 299 -2.50 -1.88 19.95
C PRO A 299 -3.43 -2.34 18.82
N GLU A 300 -4.49 -1.58 18.54
CA GLU A 300 -5.43 -1.86 17.45
C GLU A 300 -4.76 -1.81 16.07
N GLU A 301 -3.90 -0.82 15.85
CA GLU A 301 -3.13 -0.70 14.61
C GLU A 301 -2.16 -1.87 14.46
N TYR A 302 -1.50 -2.27 15.54
CA TYR A 302 -0.59 -3.42 15.52
C TYR A 302 -1.30 -4.72 15.12
N PHE A 303 -2.42 -5.03 15.78
CA PHE A 303 -3.21 -6.21 15.44
C PHE A 303 -3.86 -6.11 14.05
N PHE A 304 -4.23 -4.92 13.61
CA PHE A 304 -4.71 -4.68 12.25
C PHE A 304 -3.63 -5.04 11.22
N LEU A 305 -2.38 -4.59 11.40
CA LEU A 305 -1.28 -4.90 10.50
C LEU A 305 -0.97 -6.41 10.48
N LEU A 306 -0.86 -7.05 11.66
CA LEU A 306 -0.66 -8.49 11.76
C LEU A 306 -1.77 -9.27 11.05
N LYS A 307 -3.04 -8.92 11.32
CA LYS A 307 -4.22 -9.51 10.67
C LYS A 307 -4.09 -9.39 9.16
N LYS A 308 -3.76 -8.21 8.63
CA LYS A 308 -3.70 -7.94 7.19
C LYS A 308 -2.64 -8.79 6.50
N VAL A 309 -1.45 -8.92 7.09
CA VAL A 309 -0.40 -9.80 6.53
C VAL A 309 -0.85 -11.26 6.49
N LEU A 310 -1.51 -11.77 7.55
CA LEU A 310 -2.03 -13.13 7.55
C LEU A 310 -3.19 -13.33 6.55
N GLN A 311 -4.05 -12.33 6.36
CA GLN A 311 -5.11 -12.36 5.35
C GLN A 311 -4.50 -12.43 3.94
N ILE A 312 -3.44 -11.68 3.68
CA ILE A 312 -2.70 -11.74 2.41
C ILE A 312 -2.14 -13.15 2.17
N ILE A 313 -1.49 -13.77 3.17
CA ILE A 313 -0.99 -15.15 3.05
C ILE A 313 -2.14 -16.13 2.76
N MET A 314 -3.28 -15.96 3.42
CA MET A 314 -4.47 -16.77 3.14
C MET A 314 -5.00 -16.55 1.72
N ALA A 315 -5.10 -15.31 1.25
CA ALA A 315 -5.54 -15.00 -0.11
C ALA A 315 -4.58 -15.61 -1.15
N LEU A 316 -3.26 -15.53 -0.93
CA LEU A 316 -2.26 -16.21 -1.77
C LEU A 316 -2.50 -17.73 -1.81
N SER A 317 -2.84 -18.37 -0.69
CA SER A 317 -3.13 -19.82 -0.67
C SER A 317 -4.39 -20.22 -1.46
N GLN A 318 -5.30 -19.28 -1.70
CA GLN A 318 -6.51 -19.49 -2.50
C GLN A 318 -6.27 -19.21 -3.98
N LYS A 319 -5.43 -18.23 -4.31
CA LYS A 319 -5.11 -17.82 -5.68
C LYS A 319 -3.99 -18.63 -6.31
N LEU A 320 -3.02 -19.04 -5.50
CA LEU A 320 -1.96 -19.96 -5.87
C LEU A 320 -2.33 -21.37 -5.41
N GLN A 321 -1.56 -22.36 -5.85
CA GLN A 321 -1.69 -23.71 -5.32
C GLN A 321 -1.32 -23.71 -3.83
N ALA A 322 -2.30 -23.98 -2.97
CA ALA A 322 -2.14 -23.92 -1.51
C ALA A 322 -0.92 -24.71 -0.98
N TYR A 323 -0.59 -25.86 -1.59
CA TYR A 323 0.56 -26.66 -1.20
C TYR A 323 1.91 -25.94 -1.44
N LYS A 324 2.01 -25.10 -2.48
CA LYS A 324 3.21 -24.30 -2.77
C LYS A 324 3.38 -23.22 -1.71
N VAL A 325 2.29 -22.53 -1.37
CA VAL A 325 2.29 -21.51 -0.30
C VAL A 325 2.68 -22.14 1.03
N VAL A 326 2.07 -23.27 1.41
CA VAL A 326 2.43 -23.95 2.65
C VAL A 326 3.88 -24.40 2.63
N ARG A 327 4.38 -24.98 1.52
CA ARG A 327 5.80 -25.35 1.40
C ARG A 327 6.73 -24.16 1.64
N GLN A 328 6.43 -23.01 1.03
CA GLN A 328 7.21 -21.80 1.23
C GLN A 328 7.13 -21.31 2.68
N LEU A 329 5.97 -21.40 3.35
CA LEU A 329 5.85 -21.06 4.77
C LEU A 329 6.72 -21.97 5.66
N LEU A 330 6.74 -23.29 5.41
CA LEU A 330 7.58 -24.24 6.15
C LEU A 330 9.08 -23.98 5.95
N GLY A 331 9.47 -23.43 4.80
CA GLY A 331 10.84 -23.00 4.54
C GLY A 331 11.25 -21.68 5.22
N THR A 332 10.46 -21.14 6.16
CA THR A 332 10.68 -19.80 6.75
C THR A 332 10.52 -19.80 8.28
N SER A 333 10.78 -18.65 8.91
CA SER A 333 10.60 -18.45 10.36
C SER A 333 9.13 -18.34 10.81
N PHE A 334 8.15 -18.62 9.94
CA PHE A 334 6.73 -18.36 10.16
C PHE A 334 6.20 -18.87 11.51
N PHE A 335 6.41 -20.14 11.87
CA PHE A 335 5.92 -20.67 13.15
C PHE A 335 6.60 -20.06 14.36
N THR A 336 7.91 -19.78 14.25
CA THR A 336 8.65 -19.09 15.29
C THR A 336 8.10 -17.68 15.50
N LEU A 337 7.81 -16.95 14.41
CA LEU A 337 7.19 -15.62 14.50
C LEU A 337 5.81 -15.69 15.16
N MET A 338 4.96 -16.63 14.73
CA MET A 338 3.65 -16.83 15.34
C MET A 338 3.77 -17.11 16.84
N SER A 339 4.76 -17.87 17.30
CA SER A 339 4.96 -18.14 18.74
C SER A 339 5.38 -16.91 19.56
N ARG A 340 6.01 -15.92 18.92
CA ARG A 340 6.52 -14.69 19.55
C ARG A 340 5.44 -13.64 19.74
N ILE A 341 4.43 -13.60 18.87
CA ILE A 341 3.30 -12.69 18.99
C ILE A 341 2.61 -13.01 20.32
N ALA A 342 2.63 -12.11 21.29
CA ALA A 342 1.94 -12.31 22.56
C ALA A 342 0.91 -11.20 22.72
N PRO A 343 -0.39 -11.51 22.88
CA PRO A 343 -1.34 -10.45 23.17
C PRO A 343 -1.06 -9.88 24.55
N PRO A 344 -1.31 -8.57 24.76
CA PRO A 344 -1.34 -8.02 26.11
C PRO A 344 -2.34 -8.83 26.94
N VAL A 345 -1.87 -9.30 28.10
CA VAL A 345 -2.40 -10.47 28.82
C VAL A 345 -3.80 -10.27 29.43
N GLN A 346 -4.40 -9.08 29.34
CA GLN A 346 -5.67 -8.81 30.00
C GLN A 346 -6.89 -9.14 29.11
N PRO A 347 -7.75 -10.10 29.52
CA PRO A 347 -8.97 -10.46 28.76
C PRO A 347 -9.94 -9.29 28.60
N GLN A 348 -9.86 -8.28 29.47
CA GLN A 348 -10.73 -7.11 29.50
C GLN A 348 -10.29 -6.00 28.52
N THR A 349 -9.06 -6.07 28.00
CA THR A 349 -8.51 -5.09 27.03
C THR A 349 -8.44 -5.64 25.61
N ARG A 350 -9.15 -6.73 25.32
CA ARG A 350 -9.18 -7.33 23.99
C ARG A 350 -9.89 -6.42 23.01
N THR A 351 -9.09 -5.77 22.17
CA THR A 351 -9.60 -4.95 21.07
C THR A 351 -10.22 -5.82 19.98
N GLN A 352 -11.13 -5.24 19.19
CA GLN A 352 -11.72 -5.93 18.03
C GLN A 352 -10.64 -6.43 17.07
N GLY A 353 -9.57 -5.65 16.88
CA GLY A 353 -8.42 -6.01 16.05
C GLY A 353 -7.75 -7.31 16.50
N MET A 354 -7.62 -7.53 17.80
CA MET A 354 -7.04 -8.76 18.34
C MET A 354 -7.91 -9.99 18.05
N ASN A 355 -9.23 -9.88 18.24
CA ASN A 355 -10.15 -10.99 17.96
C ASN A 355 -10.13 -11.36 16.46
N ASP A 356 -10.08 -10.36 15.59
CA ASP A 356 -9.98 -10.57 14.16
C ASP A 356 -8.66 -11.25 13.77
N PHE A 357 -7.53 -10.82 14.34
CA PHE A 357 -6.24 -11.48 14.17
C PHE A 357 -6.29 -12.95 14.64
N LEU A 358 -6.92 -13.22 15.79
CA LEU A 358 -7.07 -14.58 16.31
C LEU A 358 -7.92 -15.46 15.38
N LYS A 359 -8.97 -14.91 14.78
CA LYS A 359 -9.79 -15.63 13.80
C LYS A 359 -8.97 -16.03 12.58
N VAL A 360 -8.22 -15.11 11.98
CA VAL A 360 -7.40 -15.36 10.79
C VAL A 360 -6.26 -16.34 11.11
N SER A 361 -5.55 -16.15 12.22
CA SER A 361 -4.47 -17.06 12.63
C SER A 361 -4.98 -18.47 12.92
N ARG A 362 -6.18 -18.62 13.50
CA ARG A 362 -6.81 -19.94 13.70
C ARG A 362 -7.05 -20.63 12.36
N ILE A 363 -7.63 -19.94 11.37
CA ILE A 363 -7.90 -20.55 10.06
C ILE A 363 -6.58 -21.03 9.43
N LEU A 364 -5.56 -20.19 9.44
CA LEU A 364 -4.27 -20.53 8.85
C LEU A 364 -3.58 -21.70 9.58
N LEU A 365 -3.42 -21.61 10.90
CA LEU A 365 -2.67 -22.59 11.70
C LEU A 365 -3.44 -23.89 11.96
N VAL A 366 -4.75 -23.80 12.18
CA VAL A 366 -5.54 -24.96 12.62
C VAL A 366 -6.29 -25.60 11.46
N GLU A 367 -6.61 -24.87 10.40
CA GLU A 367 -7.47 -25.39 9.32
C GLU A 367 -6.73 -25.56 7.99
N LEU A 368 -5.85 -24.65 7.60
CA LEU A 368 -5.13 -24.73 6.32
C LEU A 368 -3.91 -25.64 6.42
N ILE A 369 -2.94 -25.29 7.26
CA ILE A 369 -1.64 -25.99 7.32
C ILE A 369 -1.77 -27.49 7.64
N PRO A 370 -2.60 -27.93 8.63
CA PRO A 370 -2.74 -29.35 8.95
C PRO A 370 -3.19 -30.23 7.79
N ARG A 371 -3.88 -29.68 6.78
CA ARG A 371 -4.33 -30.45 5.60
C ARG A 371 -3.17 -31.04 4.82
N PHE A 372 -1.98 -30.44 4.93
CA PHE A 372 -0.77 -30.90 4.24
C PHE A 372 0.11 -31.80 5.12
N ALA A 373 -0.24 -32.00 6.39
CA ALA A 373 0.45 -32.93 7.29
C ALA A 373 0.25 -34.41 6.91
N VAL A 374 -0.63 -34.70 5.95
CA VAL A 374 -0.76 -36.03 5.33
C VAL A 374 0.47 -36.41 4.50
N TYR A 375 1.25 -35.42 4.03
CA TYR A 375 2.48 -35.65 3.26
C TYR A 375 3.67 -35.72 4.21
N ARG A 376 4.43 -36.82 4.14
CA ARG A 376 5.53 -37.12 5.09
C ARG A 376 6.58 -36.01 5.18
N SER A 377 6.98 -35.42 4.06
CA SER A 377 7.95 -34.31 4.05
C SER A 377 7.43 -33.10 4.83
N TYR A 378 6.20 -32.67 4.53
CA TYR A 378 5.55 -31.55 5.22
C TYR A 378 5.31 -31.86 6.69
N LEU A 379 4.92 -33.09 7.02
CA LEU A 379 4.71 -33.52 8.40
C LEU A 379 5.97 -33.38 9.23
N SER A 380 7.12 -33.80 8.69
CA SER A 380 8.43 -33.70 9.34
C SER A 380 8.79 -32.23 9.60
N ASP A 381 8.67 -31.39 8.57
CA ASP A 381 8.98 -29.96 8.64
C ASP A 381 8.06 -29.23 9.65
N ILE A 382 6.74 -29.43 9.53
CA ILE A 382 5.75 -28.88 10.47
C ILE A 382 6.09 -29.30 11.91
N HIS A 383 6.43 -30.57 12.12
CA HIS A 383 6.72 -31.08 13.44
C HIS A 383 8.00 -30.47 14.03
N HIS A 384 9.07 -30.40 13.23
CA HIS A 384 10.33 -29.78 13.62
C HIS A 384 10.14 -28.31 14.02
N ASP A 385 9.42 -27.56 13.19
CA ASP A 385 9.14 -26.15 13.43
C ASP A 385 8.26 -25.93 14.65
N LEU A 386 7.26 -26.79 14.87
CA LEU A 386 6.40 -26.72 16.05
C LEU A 386 7.17 -26.99 17.33
N ILE A 387 8.10 -27.94 17.36
CA ILE A 387 8.98 -28.16 18.53
C ILE A 387 9.78 -26.90 18.81
N THR A 388 10.38 -26.32 17.76
CA THR A 388 11.21 -25.10 17.87
C THR A 388 10.40 -23.92 18.38
N ALA A 389 9.17 -23.74 17.87
CA ALA A 389 8.24 -22.72 18.29
C ALA A 389 7.74 -22.95 19.73
N HIS A 390 7.43 -24.20 20.11
CA HIS A 390 6.91 -24.56 21.43
C HIS A 390 7.90 -24.22 22.55
N LYS A 391 9.21 -24.41 22.33
CA LYS A 391 10.26 -23.97 23.26
C LYS A 391 10.24 -22.47 23.55
N LYS A 392 9.65 -21.67 22.66
CA LYS A 392 9.59 -20.21 22.73
C LYS A 392 8.18 -19.66 23.03
N CYS A 393 7.16 -20.53 23.12
CA CYS A 393 5.76 -20.13 23.13
C CYS A 393 5.36 -19.31 24.37
N ARG A 394 4.68 -18.19 24.12
CA ARG A 394 3.83 -17.47 25.09
C ARG A 394 2.35 -17.90 24.91
N ILE A 395 1.47 -17.45 25.81
CA ILE A 395 0.10 -17.97 26.02
C ILE A 395 -0.77 -18.02 24.73
N ILE A 396 -0.73 -17.01 23.87
CA ILE A 396 -1.47 -16.95 22.58
C ILE A 396 -0.57 -16.22 21.57
N PRO A 397 -0.52 -16.62 20.27
CA PRO A 397 -1.25 -17.69 19.61
C PRO A 397 -0.61 -19.07 19.86
N GLY A 398 0.21 -19.22 20.91
CA GLY A 398 0.67 -20.52 21.42
C GLY A 398 -0.47 -21.53 21.59
N GLY A 399 -1.67 -21.10 22.02
CA GLY A 399 -2.86 -21.95 22.01
C GLY A 399 -3.28 -22.48 20.62
N HIS A 400 -3.13 -21.71 19.55
CA HIS A 400 -3.38 -22.17 18.17
C HIS A 400 -2.27 -23.10 17.68
N LEU A 401 -1.02 -22.82 18.02
CA LEU A 401 0.11 -23.71 17.74
C LEU A 401 -0.03 -25.06 18.47
N ASN A 402 -0.50 -25.06 19.72
CA ASN A 402 -0.79 -26.28 20.47
C ASN A 402 -1.95 -27.08 19.84
N LYS A 403 -2.98 -26.39 19.31
CA LYS A 403 -4.07 -27.04 18.55
C LYS A 403 -3.59 -27.59 17.21
N LEU A 404 -2.67 -26.92 16.53
CA LEU A 404 -2.00 -27.42 15.34
C LEU A 404 -1.19 -28.69 15.70
N TYR A 405 -0.38 -28.64 16.76
CA TYR A 405 0.38 -29.79 17.24
C TYR A 405 -0.52 -30.99 17.54
N SER A 406 -1.65 -30.79 18.23
CA SER A 406 -2.59 -31.87 18.53
C SER A 406 -3.28 -32.43 17.30
N ARG A 407 -3.52 -31.63 16.25
CA ARG A 407 -4.04 -32.10 14.95
C ARG A 407 -3.02 -32.88 14.13
N VAL A 408 -1.74 -32.56 14.27
CA VAL A 408 -0.65 -33.18 13.51
C VAL A 408 -0.17 -34.49 14.18
N LYS A 409 -0.28 -34.59 15.52
CA LYS A 409 0.15 -35.75 16.31
C LYS A 409 -0.37 -37.12 15.80
N PRO A 410 -1.65 -37.29 15.41
CA PRO A 410 -2.14 -38.57 14.90
C PRO A 410 -1.44 -39.01 13.60
N TYR A 411 -1.17 -38.06 12.68
CA TYR A 411 -0.45 -38.37 11.43
C TYR A 411 0.97 -38.83 11.69
N ARG A 412 1.63 -38.22 12.69
CA ARG A 412 2.96 -38.65 13.13
C ARG A 412 2.95 -40.08 13.66
N ALA A 413 2.01 -40.42 14.53
CA ALA A 413 1.89 -41.78 15.07
C ALA A 413 1.71 -42.82 13.95
N VAL A 414 0.91 -42.51 12.92
CA VAL A 414 0.75 -43.37 11.73
C VAL A 414 2.05 -43.49 10.93
N CYS A 415 2.81 -42.41 10.76
CA CYS A 415 4.10 -42.46 10.06
C CYS A 415 5.17 -43.24 10.85
N GLU A 416 5.24 -43.09 12.17
CA GLU A 416 6.19 -43.82 13.02
C GLU A 416 5.87 -45.32 13.04
N ASP A 417 4.59 -45.69 13.21
CA ASP A 417 4.13 -47.08 13.12
C ASP A 417 4.46 -47.70 11.74
N TYR A 418 4.31 -46.92 10.66
CA TYR A 418 4.70 -47.35 9.32
C TYR A 418 6.22 -47.56 9.17
N GLU A 419 7.06 -46.65 9.68
CA GLU A 419 8.52 -46.77 9.64
C GLU A 419 9.04 -47.99 10.40
N GLU A 420 8.37 -48.33 11.50
CA GLU A 420 8.70 -49.48 12.35
C GLU A 420 8.15 -50.81 11.79
N ASN A 421 6.95 -50.81 11.18
CA ASN A 421 6.23 -52.05 10.87
C ASN A 421 6.03 -52.38 9.38
N ASN A 422 6.24 -51.46 8.41
CA ASN A 422 5.99 -51.74 6.98
C ASN A 422 6.75 -50.80 6.03
N ARG A 423 8.03 -51.08 5.72
CA ARG A 423 8.85 -50.19 4.86
C ARG A 423 8.45 -50.15 3.37
N ASP A 424 7.75 -51.17 2.85
CA ASP A 424 7.70 -51.43 1.39
C ASP A 424 6.45 -50.92 0.64
N ALA A 425 5.47 -50.27 1.28
CA ALA A 425 4.13 -50.14 0.67
C ALA A 425 3.67 -48.74 0.20
N LEU A 426 4.18 -47.61 0.71
CA LEU A 426 3.60 -46.29 0.44
C LEU A 426 4.64 -45.16 0.39
N SER A 427 5.06 -44.83 -0.83
CA SER A 427 5.63 -43.52 -1.14
C SER A 427 4.52 -42.62 -1.67
N CYS A 428 3.98 -41.75 -0.83
CA CYS A 428 3.23 -40.59 -1.33
C CYS A 428 4.24 -39.58 -1.87
N SER A 429 4.82 -39.90 -3.03
CA SER A 429 5.73 -39.02 -3.74
C SER A 429 4.94 -37.89 -4.40
N GLU A 430 5.08 -36.71 -3.80
CA GLU A 430 4.76 -35.38 -4.31
C GLU A 430 3.28 -34.93 -4.33
N PRO A 431 3.00 -33.69 -3.84
CA PRO A 431 1.66 -33.15 -3.62
C PRO A 431 0.97 -32.58 -4.87
N GLU A 432 1.46 -32.85 -6.09
CA GLU A 432 0.93 -32.23 -7.32
C GLU A 432 -0.52 -32.62 -7.66
N VAL A 433 -1.06 -33.66 -7.01
CA VAL A 433 -2.42 -34.17 -7.25
C VAL A 433 -3.29 -33.97 -6.01
N CYS A 434 -3.87 -32.78 -5.85
CA CYS A 434 -4.88 -32.53 -4.81
C CYS A 434 -6.07 -31.79 -5.41
N THR A 435 -7.05 -32.54 -5.93
CA THR A 435 -8.37 -32.01 -6.31
C THR A 435 -9.25 -31.88 -5.06
N GLN A 436 -9.88 -30.71 -4.89
CA GLN A 436 -10.80 -30.43 -3.78
C GLN A 436 -11.90 -31.51 -3.68
N CYS A 437 -11.96 -32.21 -2.55
CA CYS A 437 -13.10 -33.07 -2.21
C CYS A 437 -14.08 -32.25 -1.34
N SER A 438 -15.32 -32.12 -1.81
CA SER A 438 -16.38 -31.28 -1.24
C SER A 438 -16.93 -31.74 0.13
N SER A 439 -16.41 -32.84 0.69
CA SER A 439 -16.93 -33.47 1.91
C SER A 439 -16.15 -33.17 3.20
N GLY A 440 -15.06 -32.40 3.16
CA GLY A 440 -14.30 -32.05 4.38
C GLY A 440 -13.59 -33.23 5.07
N ILE A 441 -13.72 -34.44 4.53
CA ILE A 441 -12.95 -35.64 4.90
C ILE A 441 -12.03 -35.91 3.72
N LEU A 442 -10.73 -35.71 3.92
CA LEU A 442 -9.70 -36.14 2.98
C LEU A 442 -9.72 -37.66 2.93
N SER A 443 -10.36 -38.25 1.92
CA SER A 443 -9.98 -39.59 1.47
C SER A 443 -8.60 -39.45 0.83
N VAL A 444 -7.55 -39.68 1.61
CA VAL A 444 -6.20 -39.81 1.06
C VAL A 444 -6.22 -41.07 0.18
N VAL A 445 -6.33 -40.90 -1.13
CA VAL A 445 -6.13 -41.98 -2.08
C VAL A 445 -4.63 -42.27 -2.08
N LEU A 446 -4.26 -43.24 -1.27
CA LEU A 446 -2.92 -43.82 -1.24
C LEU A 446 -2.69 -44.50 -2.59
N TYR A 447 -1.96 -43.84 -3.50
CA TYR A 447 -1.51 -44.49 -4.72
C TYR A 447 -0.47 -45.55 -4.36
N ARG A 448 -0.87 -46.81 -4.48
CA ARG A 448 0.05 -47.95 -4.47
C ARG A 448 0.83 -47.88 -5.79
N ARG A 449 2.15 -47.63 -5.75
CA ARG A 449 3.02 -47.89 -6.91
C ARG A 449 2.98 -49.40 -7.15
N SER A 450 2.34 -49.82 -8.24
CA SER A 450 2.37 -51.19 -8.76
C SER A 450 3.73 -51.54 -9.31
#